data_AF-N9MXZ2-F1
#
_entry.id   AF-N9MXZ2-F1
#
_cell.length_a   1.000
_cell.length_b   1.000
_cell.length_c   1.000
_cell.angle_alpha   90.00
_cell.angle_beta   90.00
_cell.angle_gamma   90.00
#
_symmetry.space_group_name_H-M   'P 1'
#
loop_
_entity.id
_entity.type
_entity.pdbx_description
1 polymer ?
#
loop_
_entity_poly.entity_id
_entity_poly.type
_entity_poly.pdbx_seq_one_letter_code
_entity_poly.pdbx_strand_id
1 'polypeptide(L)'
;MKLLSFMKNKVLGSSIDYKILPRKVKFDWEKTPVDWIPNQPYASYFINEINNILPAGEFWFCRLYNKVLPEITDEKLKQDVQAFIRQEAMHAVAHTSANKEYLSQRNIDIQRNLDIMDFLFNKALADKPFGKEVPKILDHQWDLFRLGVIATVEHMTCVLGKYALYNKRWEELGADPEMIDLIKWHGSEEIEHRTVAFDLYRHLGGGYIARYYMSVAVIVGVLGLWVDGAAHIMGQDPRFADKKPSLFRPWVWMEWYKIGRQDNQVLPNPIWLVAQQIDYLMPWYDPVKEGNTQDAVNYLNNSPAAKRALQQAA
;
A
#
# COMPACT_ATOMS: atom_id res chain seq x y z
N MET A 1 26.47 9.73 -40.02
CA MET A 1 25.02 10.01 -39.81
C MET A 1 24.18 8.74 -39.52
N LYS A 2 24.67 7.78 -38.72
CA LYS A 2 23.89 6.58 -38.32
C LYS A 2 24.24 6.05 -36.91
N LEU A 3 24.66 6.93 -35.98
CA LEU A 3 24.94 6.54 -34.58
C LEU A 3 24.07 7.24 -33.53
N LEU A 4 23.14 8.11 -33.93
CA LEU A 4 22.22 8.82 -33.01
C LEU A 4 20.76 8.33 -33.11
N SER A 5 20.52 7.16 -33.71
CA SER A 5 19.17 6.65 -33.95
C SER A 5 18.65 5.67 -32.89
N PHE A 6 19.38 5.40 -31.81
CA PHE A 6 18.95 4.43 -30.78
C PHE A 6 18.09 5.04 -29.65
N MET A 7 17.81 6.34 -29.69
CA MET A 7 16.90 7.01 -28.76
C MET A 7 15.67 7.57 -29.47
N LYS A 8 14.98 6.74 -30.26
CA LYS A 8 13.53 6.91 -30.29
C LYS A 8 13.05 6.42 -28.94
N ASN A 9 12.76 7.34 -28.03
CA ASN A 9 11.98 7.07 -26.82
C ASN A 9 10.70 6.37 -27.27
N LYS A 10 10.71 5.03 -27.28
CA LYS A 10 9.51 4.25 -27.43
C LYS A 10 8.68 4.66 -26.22
N VAL A 11 7.60 5.40 -26.46
CA VAL A 11 6.64 5.75 -25.40
C VAL A 11 6.30 4.45 -24.70
N LEU A 12 6.65 4.36 -23.42
CA LEU A 12 6.47 3.16 -22.63
C LEU A 12 4.98 3.07 -22.30
N GLY A 13 4.29 2.09 -22.88
CA GLY A 13 2.89 1.83 -22.58
C GLY A 13 2.73 0.88 -21.40
N SER A 14 1.55 0.30 -21.27
CA SER A 14 1.29 -0.74 -20.26
C SER A 14 2.17 -1.96 -20.48
N SER A 15 2.68 -2.51 -19.37
CA SER A 15 3.46 -3.75 -19.34
C SER A 15 2.59 -5.00 -19.10
N ILE A 16 1.27 -4.87 -18.92
CA ILE A 16 0.37 -6.00 -18.65
C ILE A 16 -0.55 -6.35 -19.83
N ASP A 17 -0.77 -7.65 -20.02
CA ASP A 17 -1.66 -8.22 -21.05
C ASP A 17 -3.06 -8.56 -20.53
N TYR A 18 -3.22 -8.65 -19.21
CA TYR A 18 -4.52 -8.88 -18.57
C TYR A 18 -5.29 -7.58 -18.33
N LYS A 19 -6.55 -7.74 -17.93
CA LYS A 19 -7.46 -6.65 -17.59
C LYS A 19 -7.70 -6.64 -16.09
N ILE A 20 -7.48 -5.47 -15.48
CA ILE A 20 -7.80 -5.21 -14.09
C ILE A 20 -9.32 -5.03 -13.94
N LEU A 21 -9.91 -5.73 -12.98
CA LEU A 21 -11.36 -5.75 -12.76
C LEU A 21 -11.68 -5.28 -11.34
N PRO A 22 -12.34 -4.12 -11.16
CA PRO A 22 -12.75 -3.65 -9.84
C PRO A 22 -13.78 -4.60 -9.21
N ARG A 23 -13.59 -4.97 -7.93
CA ARG A 23 -14.41 -5.94 -7.21
C ARG A 23 -15.01 -5.33 -5.96
N LYS A 24 -16.35 -5.25 -5.89
CA LYS A 24 -17.03 -4.76 -4.69
C LYS A 24 -16.82 -5.73 -3.54
N VAL A 25 -16.50 -5.18 -2.37
CA VAL A 25 -16.33 -5.93 -1.13
C VAL A 25 -17.20 -5.34 -0.04
N LYS A 26 -17.57 -6.18 0.92
CA LYS A 26 -18.20 -5.76 2.17
C LYS A 26 -17.68 -6.62 3.30
N PHE A 27 -17.05 -5.99 4.28
CA PHE A 27 -16.55 -6.64 5.49
C PHE A 27 -17.58 -6.55 6.61
N ASP A 28 -17.53 -7.48 7.56
CA ASP A 28 -18.34 -7.48 8.77
C ASP A 28 -17.46 -7.44 10.02
N TRP A 29 -17.33 -6.25 10.59
CA TRP A 29 -16.41 -5.97 11.69
C TRP A 29 -16.98 -6.28 13.08
N GLU A 30 -18.24 -6.72 13.20
CA GLU A 30 -18.94 -6.80 14.48
C GLU A 30 -18.16 -7.66 15.50
N LYS A 31 -17.59 -8.79 15.05
CA LYS A 31 -16.95 -9.78 15.92
C LYS A 31 -15.42 -9.78 15.88
N THR A 32 -14.79 -9.01 14.99
CA THR A 32 -13.33 -8.97 14.84
C THR A 32 -12.67 -8.45 16.12
N PRO A 33 -11.79 -9.17 16.82
CA PRO A 33 -11.14 -8.65 18.03
C PRO A 33 -9.96 -7.72 17.68
N VAL A 34 -9.51 -6.87 18.62
CA VAL A 34 -8.29 -6.06 18.40
C VAL A 34 -7.08 -6.98 18.19
N ASP A 35 -6.97 -8.02 19.02
CA ASP A 35 -6.03 -9.13 18.88
C ASP A 35 -6.54 -10.16 17.87
N TRP A 36 -6.68 -9.75 16.62
CA TRP A 36 -7.19 -10.61 15.55
C TRP A 36 -6.25 -11.76 15.16
N ILE A 37 -5.00 -11.79 15.66
CA ILE A 37 -4.12 -12.95 15.62
C ILE A 37 -3.98 -13.48 17.07
N PRO A 38 -4.56 -14.64 17.40
CA PRO A 38 -4.53 -15.17 18.75
C PRO A 38 -3.12 -15.29 19.33
N ASN A 39 -2.95 -14.85 20.58
CA ASN A 39 -1.68 -14.85 21.31
C ASN A 39 -0.55 -14.03 20.65
N GLN A 40 -0.87 -13.16 19.68
CA GLN A 40 0.10 -12.31 18.97
C GLN A 40 -0.33 -10.84 18.98
N PRO A 41 -0.57 -10.22 20.16
CA PRO A 41 -1.11 -8.85 20.22
C PRO A 41 -0.20 -7.83 19.55
N TYR A 42 1.13 -7.97 19.68
CA TYR A 42 2.06 -7.10 18.94
C TYR A 42 1.78 -7.14 17.43
N ALA A 43 1.63 -8.33 16.85
CA ALA A 43 1.39 -8.46 15.40
C ALA A 43 0.04 -7.88 14.98
N SER A 44 -1.01 -8.11 15.77
CA SER A 44 -2.34 -7.56 15.47
C SER A 44 -2.35 -6.04 15.48
N TYR A 45 -1.83 -5.40 16.53
CA TYR A 45 -1.71 -3.95 16.58
C TYR A 45 -0.78 -3.43 15.47
N PHE A 46 0.34 -4.10 15.22
CA PHE A 46 1.27 -3.67 14.18
C PHE A 46 0.62 -3.64 12.80
N ILE A 47 -0.11 -4.70 12.42
CA ILE A 47 -0.80 -4.75 11.13
C ILE A 47 -2.02 -3.82 11.10
N ASN A 48 -2.73 -3.63 12.23
CA ASN A 48 -3.89 -2.73 12.29
C ASN A 48 -3.56 -1.30 11.86
N GLU A 49 -2.32 -0.83 12.05
CA GLU A 49 -1.90 0.50 11.60
C GLU A 49 -2.00 0.70 10.08
N ILE A 50 -1.92 -0.38 9.29
CA ILE A 50 -2.10 -0.31 7.84
C ILE A 50 -3.47 0.31 7.48
N ASN A 51 -4.51 0.04 8.28
CA ASN A 51 -5.84 0.61 8.08
C ASN A 51 -5.86 2.14 8.24
N ASN A 52 -4.96 2.73 9.05
CA ASN A 52 -4.87 4.18 9.25
C ASN A 52 -4.07 4.87 8.14
N ILE A 53 -3.04 4.20 7.60
CA ILE A 53 -2.10 4.76 6.62
C ILE A 53 -2.72 4.81 5.22
N LEU A 54 -3.27 3.70 4.77
CA LEU A 54 -3.66 3.51 3.37
C LEU A 54 -4.74 4.49 2.87
N PRO A 55 -5.87 4.73 3.58
CA PRO A 55 -7.01 5.42 2.98
C PRO A 55 -6.70 6.83 2.46
N ALA A 56 -5.96 7.63 3.24
CA ALA A 56 -5.62 8.99 2.84
C ALA A 56 -4.65 8.99 1.64
N GLY A 57 -3.74 8.02 1.58
CA GLY A 57 -2.80 7.82 0.49
C GLY A 57 -3.50 7.40 -0.80
N GLU A 58 -4.36 6.39 -0.74
CA GLU A 58 -5.07 5.85 -1.90
C GLU A 58 -6.08 6.85 -2.49
N PHE A 59 -6.78 7.62 -1.64
CA PHE A 59 -7.58 8.74 -2.13
C PHE A 59 -6.72 9.83 -2.78
N TRP A 60 -5.50 10.04 -2.31
CA TRP A 60 -4.55 10.94 -2.94
C TRP A 60 -4.02 10.38 -4.28
N PHE A 61 -3.78 9.07 -4.38
CA PHE A 61 -3.43 8.39 -5.64
C PHE A 61 -4.52 8.65 -6.67
N CYS A 62 -5.78 8.39 -6.29
CA CYS A 62 -6.94 8.64 -7.13
C CYS A 62 -6.99 10.08 -7.67
N ARG A 63 -6.77 11.08 -6.82
CA ARG A 63 -6.80 12.49 -7.25
C ARG A 63 -5.68 12.81 -8.24
N LEU A 64 -4.45 12.40 -7.94
CA LEU A 64 -3.31 12.67 -8.81
C LEU A 64 -3.43 11.93 -10.14
N TYR A 65 -3.84 10.67 -10.13
CA TYR A 65 -3.98 9.87 -11.34
C TYR A 65 -5.11 10.42 -12.23
N ASN A 66 -6.22 10.90 -11.65
CA ASN A 66 -7.24 11.62 -12.42
C ASN A 66 -6.71 12.93 -13.02
N LYS A 67 -5.84 13.67 -12.31
CA LYS A 67 -5.20 14.90 -12.83
C LYS A 67 -4.38 14.60 -14.09
N VAL A 68 -3.53 13.58 -14.05
CA VAL A 68 -2.59 13.26 -15.14
C VAL A 68 -3.17 12.34 -16.21
N LEU A 69 -4.37 11.78 -16.01
CA LEU A 69 -5.03 10.88 -16.96
C LEU A 69 -5.10 11.41 -18.40
N PRO A 70 -5.36 12.72 -18.64
CA PRO A 70 -5.36 13.29 -19.99
C PRO A 70 -3.98 13.30 -20.68
N GLU A 71 -2.89 13.19 -19.92
CA GLU A 71 -1.51 13.21 -20.44
C GLU A 71 -1.04 11.82 -20.91
N ILE A 72 -1.78 10.76 -20.59
CA ILE A 72 -1.46 9.38 -20.97
C ILE A 72 -1.81 9.16 -22.45
N THR A 73 -0.81 8.82 -23.24
CA THR A 73 -0.93 8.62 -24.70
C THR A 73 -1.08 7.15 -25.11
N ASP A 74 -0.77 6.20 -24.22
CA ASP A 74 -1.00 4.78 -24.46
C ASP A 74 -2.40 4.37 -23.95
N GLU A 75 -3.25 3.92 -24.86
CA GLU A 75 -4.66 3.62 -24.53
C GLU A 75 -4.81 2.45 -23.56
N LYS A 76 -3.92 1.44 -23.61
CA LYS A 76 -3.95 0.33 -22.64
C LYS A 76 -3.56 0.82 -21.25
N LEU A 77 -2.47 1.57 -21.12
CA LEU A 77 -2.05 2.16 -19.85
C LEU A 77 -3.13 3.08 -19.28
N LYS A 78 -3.79 3.88 -20.12
CA LYS A 78 -4.91 4.72 -19.69
C LYS A 78 -6.07 3.91 -19.11
N GLN A 79 -6.41 2.78 -19.73
CA GLN A 79 -7.43 1.85 -19.22
C GLN A 79 -6.99 1.22 -17.90
N ASP A 80 -5.71 0.84 -17.77
CA ASP A 80 -5.17 0.25 -16.55
C ASP A 80 -5.16 1.25 -15.40
N VAL A 81 -4.75 2.49 -15.64
CA VAL A 81 -4.83 3.59 -14.66
C VAL A 81 -6.27 3.87 -14.25
N GLN A 82 -7.23 3.83 -15.18
CA GLN A 82 -8.66 3.98 -14.83
C GLN A 82 -9.19 2.83 -13.97
N ALA A 83 -8.74 1.59 -14.22
CA ALA A 83 -9.12 0.44 -13.42
C ALA A 83 -8.48 0.49 -12.03
N PHE A 84 -7.19 0.84 -11.96
CA PHE A 84 -6.44 1.11 -10.74
C PHE A 84 -7.15 2.13 -9.85
N ILE A 85 -7.51 3.31 -10.39
CA ILE A 85 -8.25 4.36 -9.65
C ILE A 85 -9.52 3.79 -8.99
N ARG A 86 -10.21 2.84 -9.64
CA ARG A 86 -11.43 2.25 -9.10
C ARG A 86 -11.13 1.27 -7.97
N GLN A 87 -10.10 0.42 -8.10
CA GLN A 87 -9.69 -0.49 -7.02
C GLN A 87 -9.17 0.29 -5.81
N GLU A 88 -8.30 1.28 -6.02
CA GLU A 88 -7.79 2.12 -4.92
C GLU A 88 -8.88 2.86 -4.16
N ALA A 89 -9.89 3.39 -4.86
CA ALA A 89 -11.02 4.01 -4.19
C ALA A 89 -11.79 3.00 -3.30
N MET A 90 -11.79 1.73 -3.67
CA MET A 90 -12.45 0.65 -2.94
C MET A 90 -11.60 0.15 -1.78
N HIS A 91 -10.27 0.05 -1.95
CA HIS A 91 -9.30 -0.16 -0.87
C HIS A 91 -9.49 0.87 0.23
N ALA A 92 -9.52 2.16 -0.15
CA ALA A 92 -9.59 3.26 0.80
C ALA A 92 -10.88 3.22 1.61
N VAL A 93 -12.01 2.88 0.97
CA VAL A 93 -13.30 2.69 1.63
C VAL A 93 -13.29 1.49 2.57
N ALA A 94 -12.73 0.36 2.14
CA ALA A 94 -12.63 -0.85 2.95
C ALA A 94 -11.78 -0.62 4.22
N HIS A 95 -10.58 -0.06 4.08
CA HIS A 95 -9.74 0.28 5.22
C HIS A 95 -10.34 1.38 6.12
N THR A 96 -11.05 2.35 5.54
CA THR A 96 -11.82 3.33 6.33
C THR A 96 -12.92 2.66 7.16
N SER A 97 -13.57 1.62 6.64
CA SER A 97 -14.55 0.85 7.41
C SER A 97 -13.90 0.14 8.60
N ALA A 98 -12.70 -0.44 8.43
CA ALA A 98 -11.93 -1.03 9.53
C ALA A 98 -11.55 0.00 10.62
N ASN A 99 -11.30 1.25 10.25
CA ASN A 99 -11.06 2.31 11.23
C ASN A 99 -12.32 2.67 12.05
N LYS A 100 -13.45 2.87 11.37
CA LYS A 100 -14.69 3.41 11.98
C LYS A 100 -15.56 2.35 12.65
N GLU A 101 -15.68 1.19 12.03
CA GLU A 101 -16.58 0.11 12.45
C GLU A 101 -15.84 -0.97 13.26
N TYR A 102 -14.50 -1.05 13.13
CA TYR A 102 -13.67 -1.95 13.93
C TYR A 102 -12.92 -1.22 15.05
N LEU A 103 -11.84 -0.49 14.75
CA LEU A 103 -10.93 0.08 15.77
C LEU A 103 -11.62 1.08 16.71
N SER A 104 -12.41 2.01 16.16
CA SER A 104 -13.11 3.03 16.95
C SER A 104 -14.15 2.41 17.89
N GLN A 105 -14.85 1.35 17.44
CA GLN A 105 -15.82 0.63 18.28
C GLN A 105 -15.17 -0.14 19.45
N ARG A 106 -13.84 -0.33 19.39
CA ARG A 106 -13.04 -0.97 20.45
C ARG A 106 -12.27 0.04 21.29
N ASN A 107 -12.64 1.33 21.19
CA ASN A 107 -12.05 2.44 21.95
C ASN A 107 -10.53 2.59 21.72
N ILE A 108 -10.04 2.22 20.53
CA ILE A 108 -8.68 2.55 20.11
C ILE A 108 -8.72 3.92 19.43
N ASP A 109 -8.09 4.92 20.04
CA ASP A 109 -7.95 6.24 19.45
C ASP A 109 -6.92 6.20 18.31
N ILE A 110 -7.36 6.56 17.11
CA ILE A 110 -6.54 6.59 15.91
C ILE A 110 -6.41 8.01 15.35
N GLN A 111 -7.02 9.02 15.99
CA GLN A 111 -7.16 10.35 15.41
C GLN A 111 -5.80 10.99 15.12
N ARG A 112 -4.83 10.83 16.02
CA ARG A 112 -3.45 11.28 15.80
C ARG A 112 -2.87 10.73 14.50
N ASN A 113 -3.04 9.43 14.25
CA ASN A 113 -2.47 8.78 13.08
C ASN A 113 -3.18 9.30 11.81
N LEU A 114 -4.51 9.43 11.85
CA LEU A 114 -5.28 10.02 10.74
C LEU A 114 -4.88 11.48 10.45
N ASP A 115 -4.62 12.30 11.47
CA ASP A 115 -4.18 13.69 11.31
C ASP A 115 -2.80 13.80 10.65
N ILE A 116 -1.88 12.87 10.97
CA ILE A 116 -0.57 12.79 10.31
C ILE A 116 -0.75 12.46 8.83
N MET A 117 -1.61 11.51 8.50
CA MET A 117 -1.87 11.11 7.11
C MET A 117 -2.60 12.21 6.33
N ASP A 118 -3.55 12.92 6.94
CA ASP A 118 -4.21 14.09 6.37
C ASP A 118 -3.18 15.19 6.05
N PHE A 119 -2.31 15.51 7.02
CA PHE A 119 -1.25 16.49 6.81
C PHE A 119 -0.34 16.09 5.64
N LEU A 120 0.08 14.83 5.58
CA LEU A 120 0.98 14.35 4.53
C LEU A 120 0.33 14.46 3.14
N PHE A 121 -0.88 13.94 2.96
CA PHE A 121 -1.48 13.76 1.64
C PHE A 121 -2.42 14.90 1.19
N ASN A 122 -3.00 15.63 2.13
CA ASN A 122 -3.89 16.77 1.83
C ASN A 122 -3.21 18.13 2.02
N LYS A 123 -2.02 18.20 2.63
CA LYS A 123 -1.25 19.45 2.76
C LYS A 123 0.13 19.37 2.13
N ALA A 124 0.98 18.42 2.53
CA ALA A 124 2.37 18.39 2.07
C ALA A 124 2.53 17.91 0.62
N LEU A 125 1.81 16.86 0.22
CA LEU A 125 1.84 16.25 -1.12
C LEU A 125 0.65 16.66 -2.03
N ALA A 126 -0.13 17.64 -1.60
CA ALA A 126 -1.26 18.16 -2.36
C ALA A 126 -0.82 18.89 -3.65
N ASP A 127 -1.77 19.21 -4.51
CA ASP A 127 -1.50 20.02 -5.72
C ASP A 127 -0.94 21.39 -5.38
N LYS A 128 -1.37 21.95 -4.23
CA LYS A 128 -0.85 23.18 -3.65
C LYS A 128 -0.15 22.85 -2.33
N PRO A 129 1.13 22.44 -2.34
CA PRO A 129 1.83 22.03 -1.13
C PRO A 129 1.82 23.16 -0.10
N PHE A 130 1.34 22.86 1.10
CA PHE A 130 1.13 23.83 2.20
C PHE A 130 0.28 25.05 1.79
N GLY A 131 -0.67 24.85 0.86
CA GLY A 131 -1.54 25.90 0.34
C GLY A 131 -0.85 26.87 -0.64
N LYS A 132 0.36 26.56 -1.10
CA LYS A 132 1.13 27.41 -2.04
C LYS A 132 1.07 26.84 -3.46
N GLU A 133 0.92 27.73 -4.44
CA GLU A 133 0.99 27.35 -5.85
C GLU A 133 2.39 26.86 -6.21
N VAL A 134 2.47 25.77 -6.97
CA VAL A 134 3.72 25.33 -7.59
C VAL A 134 3.99 26.22 -8.81
N PRO A 135 5.21 26.78 -8.98
CA PRO A 135 5.55 27.52 -10.19
C PRO A 135 5.27 26.69 -11.44
N LYS A 136 4.63 27.27 -12.47
CA LYS A 136 4.22 26.54 -13.68
C LYS A 136 5.35 25.75 -14.35
N ILE A 137 6.59 26.24 -14.28
CA ILE A 137 7.78 25.55 -14.83
C ILE A 137 8.15 24.27 -14.07
N LEU A 138 7.68 24.12 -12.84
CA LEU A 138 7.91 22.97 -11.96
C LEU A 138 6.66 22.08 -11.80
N ASP A 139 5.50 22.45 -12.34
CA ASP A 139 4.24 21.71 -12.13
C ASP A 139 4.36 20.26 -12.58
N HIS A 140 4.86 20.02 -13.79
CA HIS A 140 5.11 18.66 -14.28
C HIS A 140 6.14 17.89 -13.44
N GLN A 141 7.18 18.56 -12.93
CA GLN A 141 8.17 17.92 -12.07
C GLN A 141 7.62 17.60 -10.68
N TRP A 142 6.68 18.40 -10.18
CA TRP A 142 5.94 18.12 -8.97
C TRP A 142 5.02 16.91 -9.14
N ASP A 143 4.34 16.80 -10.28
CA ASP A 143 3.56 15.61 -10.62
C ASP A 143 4.45 14.37 -10.71
N LEU A 144 5.58 14.44 -11.42
CA LEU A 144 6.53 13.32 -11.52
C LEU A 144 7.10 12.89 -10.16
N PHE A 145 7.46 13.83 -9.29
CA PHE A 145 7.86 13.52 -7.92
C PHE A 145 6.77 12.71 -7.21
N ARG A 146 5.53 13.22 -7.21
CA ARG A 146 4.41 12.56 -6.53
C ARG A 146 4.07 11.20 -7.15
N LEU A 147 4.09 11.07 -8.47
CA LEU A 147 3.90 9.80 -9.17
C LEU A 147 4.96 8.77 -8.80
N GLY A 148 6.21 9.18 -8.61
CA GLY A 148 7.24 8.24 -8.18
C GLY A 148 7.17 7.91 -6.68
N VAL A 149 6.60 8.77 -5.84
CA VAL A 149 6.20 8.39 -4.47
C VAL A 149 5.18 7.25 -4.55
N ILE A 150 4.12 7.42 -5.36
CA ILE A 150 3.10 6.38 -5.55
C ILE A 150 3.73 5.09 -6.07
N ALA A 151 4.52 5.16 -7.14
CA ALA A 151 5.19 3.98 -7.70
C ALA A 151 6.10 3.24 -6.70
N THR A 152 6.64 3.94 -5.70
CA THR A 152 7.41 3.30 -4.62
C THR A 152 6.49 2.63 -3.61
N VAL A 153 5.43 3.32 -3.19
CA VAL A 153 4.44 2.77 -2.24
C VAL A 153 3.78 1.52 -2.83
N GLU A 154 3.36 1.57 -4.09
CA GLU A 154 2.77 0.46 -4.85
C GLU A 154 3.70 -0.76 -4.94
N HIS A 155 5.00 -0.53 -5.06
CA HIS A 155 5.95 -1.63 -4.99
C HIS A 155 6.03 -2.22 -3.57
N MET A 156 6.01 -1.38 -2.53
CA MET A 156 5.99 -1.86 -1.13
C MET A 156 4.72 -2.64 -0.81
N THR A 157 3.55 -2.15 -1.24
CA THR A 157 2.25 -2.81 -1.04
C THR A 157 2.17 -4.10 -1.84
N CYS A 158 2.71 -4.15 -3.06
CA CYS A 158 2.85 -5.41 -3.81
C CYS A 158 3.72 -6.44 -3.05
N VAL A 159 4.86 -6.04 -2.48
CA VAL A 159 5.70 -6.94 -1.66
C VAL A 159 4.93 -7.48 -0.45
N LEU A 160 4.21 -6.62 0.27
CA LEU A 160 3.38 -7.02 1.40
C LEU A 160 2.17 -7.86 0.97
N GLY A 161 1.62 -7.59 -0.20
CA GLY A 161 0.51 -8.33 -0.80
C GLY A 161 0.92 -9.76 -1.16
N LYS A 162 2.09 -9.94 -1.78
CA LYS A 162 2.69 -11.28 -1.99
C LYS A 162 2.88 -12.00 -0.65
N TYR A 163 3.44 -11.31 0.34
CA TYR A 163 3.65 -11.87 1.67
C TYR A 163 2.33 -12.38 2.27
N ALA A 164 1.28 -11.55 2.23
CA ALA A 164 -0.04 -11.89 2.76
C ALA A 164 -0.70 -13.03 1.98
N LEU A 165 -0.70 -12.96 0.65
CA LEU A 165 -1.35 -13.96 -0.22
C LEU A 165 -0.82 -15.37 0.04
N TYR A 166 0.50 -15.52 0.19
CA TYR A 166 1.14 -16.82 0.45
C TYR A 166 1.23 -17.18 1.94
N ASN A 167 0.77 -16.30 2.83
CA ASN A 167 0.70 -16.58 4.26
C ASN A 167 -0.39 -17.61 4.54
N LYS A 168 -0.04 -18.69 5.25
CA LYS A 168 -1.01 -19.68 5.76
C LYS A 168 -1.08 -19.69 7.28
N ARG A 169 -0.14 -19.00 7.92
CA ARG A 169 0.08 -19.06 9.35
C ARG A 169 -0.99 -18.34 10.14
N TRP A 170 -1.54 -17.26 9.60
CA TRP A 170 -2.66 -16.56 10.21
C TRP A 170 -3.88 -17.48 10.37
N GLU A 171 -4.26 -18.24 9.34
CA GLU A 171 -5.34 -19.22 9.44
C GLU A 171 -5.02 -20.35 10.42
N GLU A 172 -3.79 -20.89 10.40
CA GLU A 172 -3.36 -21.94 11.34
C GLU A 172 -3.42 -21.50 12.81
N LEU A 173 -3.15 -20.22 13.07
CA LEU A 173 -3.25 -19.61 14.40
C LEU A 173 -4.69 -19.27 14.79
N GLY A 174 -5.66 -19.45 13.89
CA GLY A 174 -7.06 -19.09 14.13
C GLY A 174 -7.30 -17.59 14.11
N ALA A 175 -6.56 -16.85 13.28
CA ALA A 175 -6.75 -15.41 13.13
C ALA A 175 -8.12 -15.07 12.49
N ASP A 176 -8.59 -13.85 12.76
CA ASP A 176 -9.92 -13.40 12.36
C ASP A 176 -10.08 -13.44 10.83
N PRO A 177 -11.12 -14.12 10.30
CA PRO A 177 -11.26 -14.31 8.86
C PRO A 177 -11.55 -13.02 8.10
N GLU A 178 -12.19 -12.02 8.71
CA GLU A 178 -12.49 -10.75 8.02
C GLU A 178 -11.23 -9.91 7.85
N MET A 179 -10.37 -9.88 8.88
CA MET A 179 -9.09 -9.19 8.78
C MET A 179 -8.14 -9.90 7.80
N ILE A 180 -8.09 -11.25 7.81
CA ILE A 180 -7.33 -12.01 6.81
C ILE A 180 -7.82 -11.68 5.40
N ASP A 181 -9.14 -11.70 5.17
CA ASP A 181 -9.71 -11.42 3.86
C ASP A 181 -9.44 -9.99 3.40
N LEU A 182 -9.55 -8.98 4.28
CA LEU A 182 -9.20 -7.60 3.93
C LEU A 182 -7.75 -7.49 3.44
N ILE A 183 -6.80 -8.03 4.21
CA ILE A 183 -5.37 -7.92 3.90
C ILE A 183 -5.03 -8.71 2.62
N LYS A 184 -5.56 -9.92 2.46
CA LYS A 184 -5.28 -10.75 1.27
C LYS A 184 -6.02 -10.28 0.03
N TRP A 185 -7.24 -9.76 0.15
CA TRP A 185 -7.98 -9.16 -0.96
C TRP A 185 -7.22 -7.95 -1.49
N HIS A 186 -6.95 -6.96 -0.64
CA HIS A 186 -6.19 -5.78 -1.03
C HIS A 186 -4.81 -6.21 -1.57
N GLY A 187 -4.05 -7.01 -0.82
CA GLY A 187 -2.73 -7.49 -1.25
C GLY A 187 -2.73 -8.26 -2.58
N SER A 188 -3.84 -8.88 -2.97
CA SER A 188 -3.99 -9.51 -4.28
C SER A 188 -4.22 -8.48 -5.39
N GLU A 189 -5.02 -7.44 -5.16
CA GLU A 189 -5.18 -6.34 -6.12
C GLU A 189 -3.87 -5.55 -6.29
N GLU A 190 -3.06 -5.41 -5.24
CA GLU A 190 -1.71 -4.81 -5.34
C GLU A 190 -0.75 -5.58 -6.26
N ILE A 191 -0.93 -6.90 -6.38
CA ILE A 191 -0.20 -7.69 -7.38
C ILE A 191 -0.70 -7.35 -8.79
N GLU A 192 -1.99 -7.09 -9.00
CA GLU A 192 -2.52 -6.57 -10.27
C GLU A 192 -1.97 -5.17 -10.58
N HIS A 193 -1.71 -4.35 -9.55
CA HIS A 193 -1.22 -2.98 -9.67
C HIS A 193 0.28 -2.86 -9.95
N ARG A 194 1.07 -3.89 -9.64
CA ARG A 194 2.55 -3.87 -9.61
C ARG A 194 3.26 -3.14 -10.74
N THR A 195 2.69 -3.16 -11.97
CA THR A 195 3.28 -2.45 -13.11
C THR A 195 2.64 -1.09 -13.36
N VAL A 196 1.37 -0.86 -13.01
CA VAL A 196 0.59 0.31 -13.44
C VAL A 196 1.24 1.61 -12.99
N ALA A 197 1.59 1.72 -11.70
CA ALA A 197 2.21 2.91 -11.16
C ALA A 197 3.62 3.15 -11.71
N PHE A 198 4.38 2.07 -11.91
CA PHE A 198 5.70 2.13 -12.51
C PHE A 198 5.64 2.57 -13.98
N ASP A 199 4.76 1.95 -14.77
CA ASP A 199 4.54 2.25 -16.18
C ASP A 199 4.06 3.69 -16.34
N LEU A 200 3.13 4.16 -15.51
CA LEU A 200 2.67 5.56 -15.51
C LEU A 200 3.79 6.55 -15.22
N TYR A 201 4.57 6.31 -14.15
CA TYR A 201 5.72 7.16 -13.81
C TYR A 201 6.70 7.23 -14.98
N ARG A 202 7.03 6.09 -15.59
CA ARG A 202 7.93 6.00 -16.75
C ARG A 202 7.36 6.67 -18.00
N HIS A 203 6.06 6.48 -18.27
CA HIS A 203 5.35 7.04 -19.42
C HIS A 203 5.39 8.56 -19.43
N LEU A 204 5.18 9.18 -18.27
CA LEU A 204 5.16 10.63 -18.11
C LEU A 204 6.56 11.27 -17.97
N GLY A 205 7.64 10.48 -18.10
CA GLY A 205 9.02 11.00 -18.13
C GLY A 205 9.84 10.73 -16.87
N GLY A 206 9.34 9.92 -15.95
CA GLY A 206 10.02 9.51 -14.72
C GLY A 206 11.38 8.83 -14.97
N GLY A 207 12.43 9.45 -14.43
CA GLY A 207 13.81 8.97 -14.54
C GLY A 207 14.23 8.01 -13.44
N TYR A 208 15.22 7.16 -13.74
CA TYR A 208 15.80 6.21 -12.77
C TYR A 208 16.45 6.90 -11.57
N ILE A 209 17.25 7.95 -11.80
CA ILE A 209 17.98 8.63 -10.71
C ILE A 209 17.00 9.23 -9.69
N ALA A 210 15.98 9.93 -10.17
CA ALA A 210 14.93 10.48 -9.32
C ALA A 210 14.17 9.38 -8.57
N ARG A 211 13.82 8.29 -9.26
CA ARG A 211 13.19 7.11 -8.67
C ARG A 211 14.04 6.60 -7.51
N TYR A 212 15.32 6.29 -7.73
CA TYR A 212 16.22 5.72 -6.73
C TYR A 212 16.25 6.53 -5.43
N TYR A 213 16.65 7.81 -5.49
CA TYR A 213 16.85 8.62 -4.29
C TYR A 213 15.55 8.91 -3.55
N MET A 214 14.46 9.16 -4.28
CA MET A 214 13.15 9.35 -3.69
C MET A 214 12.65 8.07 -3.04
N SER A 215 12.82 6.92 -3.70
CA SER A 215 12.35 5.63 -3.18
C SER A 215 12.99 5.29 -1.84
N VAL A 216 14.29 5.56 -1.70
CA VAL A 216 14.98 5.37 -0.40
C VAL A 216 14.32 6.20 0.70
N ALA A 217 14.01 7.48 0.43
CA ALA A 217 13.34 8.33 1.40
C ALA A 217 11.90 7.87 1.70
N VAL A 218 11.16 7.46 0.67
CA VAL A 218 9.78 6.96 0.81
C VAL A 218 9.74 5.66 1.61
N ILE A 219 10.62 4.69 1.33
CA ILE A 219 10.70 3.42 2.06
C ILE A 219 10.95 3.68 3.55
N VAL A 220 11.93 4.53 3.89
CA VAL A 220 12.21 4.90 5.28
C VAL A 220 11.02 5.60 5.91
N GLY A 221 10.38 6.54 5.19
CA GLY A 221 9.21 7.27 5.66
C GLY A 221 8.01 6.36 5.95
N VAL A 222 7.68 5.45 5.04
CA VAL A 222 6.57 4.49 5.19
C VAL A 222 6.83 3.53 6.35
N LEU A 223 8.03 2.97 6.47
CA LEU A 223 8.39 2.13 7.61
C LEU A 223 8.33 2.90 8.94
N GLY A 224 8.77 4.15 8.94
CA GLY A 224 8.69 5.03 10.10
C GLY A 224 7.25 5.32 10.51
N LEU A 225 6.38 5.68 9.55
CA LEU A 225 4.94 5.90 9.79
C LEU A 225 4.27 4.64 10.33
N TRP A 226 4.58 3.48 9.76
CA TRP A 226 4.02 2.22 10.20
C TRP A 226 4.41 1.88 11.65
N VAL A 227 5.69 1.99 12.00
CA VAL A 227 6.16 1.71 13.37
C VAL A 227 5.65 2.76 14.36
N ASP A 228 5.64 4.04 13.99
CA ASP A 228 5.15 5.12 14.85
C ASP A 228 3.66 5.00 15.15
N GLY A 229 2.86 4.76 14.10
CA GLY A 229 1.43 4.61 14.24
C GLY A 229 1.05 3.35 15.02
N ALA A 230 1.70 2.22 14.73
CA ALA A 230 1.56 0.98 15.50
C ALA A 230 1.93 1.17 16.97
N ALA A 231 3.04 1.86 17.25
CA ALA A 231 3.44 2.19 18.62
C ALA A 231 2.40 3.07 19.33
N HIS A 232 1.80 4.04 18.63
CA HIS A 232 0.76 4.89 19.18
C HIS A 232 -0.49 4.09 19.60
N ILE A 233 -0.99 3.19 18.74
CA ILE A 233 -2.14 2.35 19.09
C ILE A 233 -1.80 1.30 20.16
N MET A 234 -0.61 0.70 20.12
CA MET A 234 -0.14 -0.21 21.19
C MET A 234 -0.03 0.49 22.54
N GLY A 235 0.38 1.76 22.56
CA GLY A 235 0.57 2.54 23.80
C GLY A 235 -0.71 2.73 24.62
N GLN A 236 -1.88 2.47 24.04
CA GLN A 236 -3.19 2.55 24.70
C GLN A 236 -3.56 1.26 25.45
N ASP A 237 -2.85 0.15 25.18
CA ASP A 237 -3.09 -1.14 25.81
C ASP A 237 -2.24 -1.29 27.09
N PRO A 238 -2.86 -1.59 28.26
CA PRO A 238 -2.14 -1.79 29.52
C PRO A 238 -1.04 -2.85 29.45
N ARG A 239 -1.13 -3.83 28.54
CA ARG A 239 -0.12 -4.89 28.35
C ARG A 239 1.23 -4.35 27.88
N PHE A 240 1.26 -3.16 27.26
CA PHE A 240 2.47 -2.53 26.76
C PHE A 240 2.91 -1.32 27.60
N ALA A 241 2.23 -1.03 28.72
CA ALA A 241 2.48 0.18 29.52
C ALA A 241 3.93 0.28 30.04
N ASP A 242 4.53 -0.85 30.43
CA ASP A 242 5.92 -0.90 30.90
C ASP A 242 6.94 -0.72 29.77
N LYS A 243 6.54 -1.05 28.53
CA LYS A 243 7.39 -0.96 27.33
C LYS A 243 7.50 0.46 26.79
N LYS A 244 6.46 1.28 26.99
CA LYS A 244 6.32 2.65 26.46
C LYS A 244 6.62 2.67 24.94
N PRO A 245 5.78 2.02 24.11
CA PRO A 245 6.01 1.90 22.69
C PRO A 245 6.22 3.27 22.03
N SER A 246 7.23 3.38 21.17
CA SER A 246 7.51 4.59 20.41
C SER A 246 8.49 4.27 19.28
N LEU A 247 8.36 4.96 18.15
CA LEU A 247 9.32 4.92 17.04
C LEU A 247 10.78 5.04 17.50
N PHE A 248 11.05 5.85 18.52
CA PHE A 248 12.40 6.14 19.00
C PHE A 248 12.89 5.17 20.08
N ARG A 249 12.07 4.19 20.48
CA ARG A 249 12.43 3.23 21.52
C ARG A 249 12.87 1.91 20.87
N PRO A 250 14.00 1.31 21.29
CA PRO A 250 14.48 0.07 20.69
C PRO A 250 13.50 -1.10 20.79
N TRP A 251 12.67 -1.14 21.85
CA TRP A 251 11.79 -2.27 22.11
C TRP A 251 10.84 -2.58 20.95
N VAL A 252 10.20 -1.57 20.32
CA VAL A 252 9.24 -1.82 19.24
C VAL A 252 9.93 -2.50 18.04
N TRP A 253 11.11 -2.01 17.67
CA TRP A 253 11.91 -2.60 16.59
C TRP A 253 12.44 -3.99 16.92
N MET A 254 12.91 -4.18 18.16
CA MET A 254 13.45 -5.47 18.60
C MET A 254 12.37 -6.53 18.72
N GLU A 255 11.15 -6.17 19.16
CA GLU A 255 10.03 -7.12 19.23
C GLU A 255 9.55 -7.51 17.83
N TRP A 256 9.45 -6.55 16.90
CA TRP A 256 9.19 -6.85 15.48
C TRP A 256 10.23 -7.81 14.90
N TYR A 257 11.52 -7.49 15.07
CA TYR A 257 12.61 -8.37 14.59
C TYR A 257 12.55 -9.76 15.23
N LYS A 258 12.29 -9.85 16.54
CA LYS A 258 12.19 -11.12 17.26
C LYS A 258 11.03 -11.98 16.74
N ILE A 259 9.84 -11.41 16.58
CA ILE A 259 8.68 -12.13 16.05
C ILE A 259 8.96 -12.62 14.63
N GLY A 260 9.40 -11.73 13.73
CA GLY A 260 9.68 -12.12 12.34
C GLY A 260 10.85 -13.09 12.19
N ARG A 261 11.78 -13.14 13.15
CA ARG A 261 12.84 -14.16 13.19
C ARG A 261 12.34 -15.51 13.68
N GLN A 262 11.44 -15.52 14.67
CA GLN A 262 10.87 -16.75 15.22
C GLN A 262 9.88 -17.39 14.24
N ASP A 263 9.01 -16.58 13.66
CA ASP A 263 8.01 -16.99 12.69
C ASP A 263 7.80 -15.85 11.68
N ASN A 264 8.49 -15.95 10.54
CA ASN A 264 8.38 -15.00 9.43
C ASN A 264 7.02 -15.06 8.72
N GLN A 265 6.05 -15.84 9.21
CA GLN A 265 4.68 -15.81 8.72
C GLN A 265 3.71 -15.17 9.74
N VAL A 266 4.15 -14.81 10.95
CA VAL A 266 3.34 -13.96 11.84
C VAL A 266 3.48 -12.49 11.44
N LEU A 267 4.73 -12.02 11.31
CA LEU A 267 5.10 -10.71 10.75
C LEU A 267 6.29 -10.87 9.82
N PRO A 268 6.39 -10.08 8.74
CA PRO A 268 7.56 -10.12 7.88
C PRO A 268 8.79 -9.69 8.69
N ASN A 269 9.86 -10.46 8.61
CA ASN A 269 11.13 -10.10 9.20
C ASN A 269 11.60 -8.77 8.59
N PRO A 270 11.98 -7.77 9.39
CA PRO A 270 12.33 -6.45 8.86
C PRO A 270 13.55 -6.48 7.93
N ILE A 271 14.51 -7.39 8.15
CA ILE A 271 15.68 -7.55 7.25
C ILE A 271 15.24 -8.14 5.92
N TRP A 272 14.38 -9.15 5.96
CA TRP A 272 13.80 -9.73 4.74
C TRP A 272 12.98 -8.69 3.98
N LEU A 273 12.14 -7.92 4.68
CA LEU A 273 11.30 -6.89 4.08
C LEU A 273 12.16 -5.83 3.37
N VAL A 274 13.21 -5.32 4.02
CA VAL A 274 14.14 -4.38 3.36
C VAL A 274 14.82 -5.01 2.16
N ALA A 275 15.22 -6.29 2.25
CA ALA A 275 15.84 -7.00 1.13
C ALA A 275 14.90 -7.13 -0.08
N GLN A 276 13.59 -7.31 0.13
CA GLN A 276 12.61 -7.33 -0.95
C GLN A 276 12.47 -5.98 -1.69
N GLN A 277 12.85 -4.87 -1.06
CA GLN A 277 12.81 -3.55 -1.72
C GLN A 277 14.04 -3.28 -2.61
N ILE A 278 15.11 -4.07 -2.49
CA ILE A 278 16.37 -3.80 -3.20
C ILE A 278 16.17 -3.86 -4.71
N ASP A 279 15.39 -4.83 -5.20
CA ASP A 279 15.19 -5.01 -6.64
C ASP A 279 14.58 -3.77 -7.30
N TYR A 280 13.65 -3.08 -6.64
CA TYR A 280 13.06 -1.82 -7.11
C TYR A 280 14.06 -0.68 -7.27
N LEU A 281 15.10 -0.68 -6.43
CA LEU A 281 16.17 0.31 -6.50
C LEU A 281 17.13 0.04 -7.66
N MET A 282 17.07 -1.13 -8.32
CA MET A 282 17.99 -1.46 -9.40
C MET A 282 17.56 -0.90 -10.76
N PRO A 283 18.49 -0.50 -11.64
CA PRO A 283 18.13 0.08 -12.94
C PRO A 283 17.49 -0.92 -13.91
N TRP A 284 17.66 -2.22 -13.66
CA TRP A 284 17.06 -3.32 -14.42
C TRP A 284 15.77 -3.87 -13.79
N TYR A 285 15.21 -3.18 -12.79
CA TYR A 285 13.93 -3.57 -12.18
C TYR A 285 12.84 -3.77 -13.24
N ASP A 286 12.11 -4.87 -13.09
CA ASP A 286 11.01 -5.25 -13.97
C ASP A 286 9.81 -5.65 -13.10
N PRO A 287 8.79 -4.79 -12.96
CA PRO A 287 7.65 -5.04 -12.07
C PRO A 287 6.81 -6.24 -12.49
N VAL A 288 6.89 -6.69 -13.75
CA VAL A 288 6.10 -7.84 -14.23
C VAL A 288 6.44 -9.11 -13.43
N LYS A 289 7.68 -9.21 -12.94
CA LYS A 289 8.21 -10.35 -12.17
C LYS A 289 7.78 -10.36 -10.70
N GLU A 290 7.14 -9.30 -10.22
CA GLU A 290 6.72 -9.19 -8.82
C GLU A 290 5.42 -9.95 -8.55
N GLY A 291 5.54 -11.25 -8.24
CA GLY A 291 4.38 -12.09 -7.90
C GLY A 291 3.64 -12.64 -9.11
N ASN A 292 2.60 -13.44 -8.84
CA ASN A 292 1.86 -14.17 -9.86
C ASN A 292 0.42 -13.65 -9.98
N THR A 293 0.06 -13.07 -11.14
CA THR A 293 -1.30 -12.56 -11.39
C THR A 293 -2.37 -13.64 -11.24
N GLN A 294 -2.10 -14.88 -11.66
CA GLN A 294 -3.09 -15.95 -11.59
C GLN A 294 -3.41 -16.32 -10.13
N ASP A 295 -2.41 -16.36 -9.26
CA ASP A 295 -2.63 -16.64 -7.83
C ASP A 295 -3.47 -15.53 -7.18
N ALA A 296 -3.17 -14.27 -7.48
CA ALA A 296 -3.96 -13.12 -7.04
C ALA A 296 -5.41 -13.22 -7.51
N VAL A 297 -5.64 -13.42 -8.82
CA VAL A 297 -6.98 -13.59 -9.40
C VAL A 297 -7.74 -14.77 -8.77
N ASN A 298 -7.05 -15.89 -8.51
CA ASN A 298 -7.65 -17.05 -7.86
C ASN A 298 -8.17 -16.73 -6.45
N TYR A 299 -7.41 -15.95 -5.68
CA TYR A 299 -7.86 -15.48 -4.37
C TYR A 299 -9.04 -14.51 -4.49
N LEU A 300 -8.92 -13.51 -5.35
CA LEU A 300 -9.93 -12.46 -5.57
C LEU A 300 -11.29 -13.03 -5.98
N ASN A 301 -11.30 -14.07 -6.83
CA ASN A 301 -12.52 -14.79 -7.21
C ASN A 301 -13.17 -15.56 -6.05
N ASN A 302 -12.42 -15.79 -4.98
CA ASN A 302 -12.85 -16.57 -3.82
C ASN A 302 -13.04 -15.76 -2.53
N SER A 303 -12.65 -14.48 -2.51
CA SER A 303 -12.79 -13.58 -1.34
C SER A 303 -14.21 -13.63 -0.76
N PRO A 304 -14.36 -14.00 0.52
CA PRO A 304 -15.63 -13.94 1.24
C PRO A 304 -16.33 -12.58 1.16
N ALA A 305 -15.61 -11.47 1.34
CA ALA A 305 -16.15 -10.12 1.30
C ALA A 305 -16.64 -9.75 -0.10
N ALA A 306 -15.96 -10.20 -1.16
CA ALA A 306 -16.41 -10.01 -2.53
C ALA A 306 -17.69 -10.80 -2.83
N LYS A 307 -17.74 -12.08 -2.41
CA LYS A 307 -18.94 -12.93 -2.55
C LYS A 307 -20.13 -12.35 -1.79
N ARG A 308 -19.91 -11.81 -0.57
CA ARG A 308 -20.94 -11.16 0.25
C ARG A 308 -21.52 -9.93 -0.45
N ALA A 309 -20.68 -9.10 -1.06
CA ALA A 309 -21.14 -7.91 -1.78
C ALA A 309 -21.98 -8.27 -3.02
N LEU A 310 -21.62 -9.34 -3.75
CA LEU A 310 -22.41 -9.83 -4.88
C LEU A 310 -23.80 -10.31 -4.46
N GLN A 311 -23.91 -11.03 -3.33
CA GLN A 311 -25.19 -11.53 -2.82
C GLN A 311 -26.15 -10.42 -2.40
N GLN A 312 -25.65 -9.28 -1.92
CA GLN A 312 -26.49 -8.14 -1.53
C GLN A 312 -26.95 -7.28 -2.71
N ALA A 313 -26.30 -7.42 -3.87
CA ALA A 313 -26.64 -6.70 -5.10
C ALA A 313 -27.61 -7.49 -6.00
N ALA A 314 -27.82 -8.78 -5.72
CA ALA A 314 -28.76 -9.67 -6.41
C ALA A 314 -30.13 -9.65 -5.75
#